data_AF-A0A519HCL6-F1
#
_entry.id   AF-A0A519HCL6-F1
#
_cell.length_a   1.000
_cell.length_b   1.000
_cell.length_c   1.000
_cell.angle_alpha   90.00
_cell.angle_beta   90.00
_cell.angle_gamma   90.00
#
_symmetry.space_group_name_H-M   'P 1'
#
loop_
_entity.id
_entity.type
_entity.pdbx_description
1 polymer ?
#
loop_
_entity_poly.entity_id
_entity_poly.type
_entity_poly.pdbx_seq_one_letter_code
_entity_poly.pdbx_strand_id
1 'polypeptide(L)' 'MADSKTPAPKLKNDAEIDTTLVRSLADILNDTDLTEIEVERGELRIRVAREITMAAPVQYAAAPAAAAHAPAPAPS' A
#
# COMPACT_ATOMS: atom_id res chain seq x y z
N MET A 1 38.82 -46.69 6.38
CA MET A 1 38.38 -45.49 5.65
C MET A 1 36.91 -45.67 5.30
N ALA A 2 36.00 -45.36 6.22
CA ALA A 2 34.57 -45.31 5.94
C ALA A 2 34.12 -43.91 6.34
N ASP A 3 33.95 -43.09 5.32
CA ASP A 3 33.64 -41.67 5.40
C ASP A 3 32.29 -41.46 6.10
N SER A 4 32.30 -40.71 7.20
CA SER A 4 31.08 -40.31 7.90
C SER A 4 30.29 -39.36 7.04
N LYS A 5 29.18 -39.83 6.48
CA LYS A 5 28.20 -39.00 5.78
C LYS A 5 27.49 -38.08 6.78
N THR A 6 28.08 -36.91 7.02
CA THR A 6 27.47 -35.78 7.73
C THR A 6 26.28 -35.25 6.93
N PRO A 7 25.05 -35.17 7.48
CA PRO A 7 23.96 -34.49 6.81
C PRO A 7 24.27 -32.99 6.77
N ALA A 8 24.20 -32.41 5.57
CA ALA A 8 24.47 -31.01 5.31
C ALA A 8 23.73 -30.07 6.29
N PRO A 9 24.36 -28.97 6.74
CA PRO A 9 23.66 -27.95 7.50
C PRO A 9 22.55 -27.38 6.63
N LYS A 10 21.29 -27.49 7.09
CA LYS A 10 20.20 -26.71 6.51
C LYS A 10 20.52 -25.25 6.78
N LEU A 11 21.00 -24.56 5.76
CA LEU A 11 21.18 -23.11 5.77
C LEU A 11 19.80 -22.51 6.05
N LYS A 12 19.62 -21.98 7.26
CA LYS A 12 18.46 -21.16 7.60
C LYS A 12 18.59 -19.94 6.70
N ASN A 13 17.60 -19.66 5.86
CA ASN A 13 17.74 -18.62 4.86
C ASN A 13 17.93 -17.28 5.57
N ASP A 14 19.10 -16.67 5.44
CA ASP A 14 19.33 -15.26 5.80
C ASP A 14 18.47 -14.28 4.95
N ALA A 15 17.72 -14.81 3.98
CA ALA A 15 16.71 -14.11 3.18
C ALA A 15 15.25 -14.42 3.60
N GLU A 16 15.03 -15.18 4.67
CA GLU A 16 13.72 -15.26 5.31
C GLU A 16 13.50 -13.94 6.03
N ILE A 17 12.78 -13.02 5.38
CA ILE A 17 12.24 -11.81 6.00
C ILE A 17 11.74 -12.16 7.40
N ASP A 18 12.28 -11.49 8.42
CA ASP A 18 11.94 -11.77 9.81
C ASP A 18 10.46 -11.45 10.05
N THR A 19 9.63 -12.49 10.01
CA THR A 19 8.18 -12.39 10.21
C THR A 19 7.82 -11.93 11.61
N THR A 20 8.67 -12.18 12.60
CA THR A 20 8.48 -11.71 13.98
C THR A 20 8.63 -10.20 14.04
N LEU A 21 9.67 -9.68 13.38
CA LEU A 21 9.88 -8.25 13.27
C LEU A 21 8.74 -7.56 12.52
N VAL A 22 8.32 -8.08 11.36
CA VAL A 22 7.21 -7.51 10.59
C VAL A 22 5.93 -7.46 11.42
N ARG A 23 5.65 -8.53 12.18
CA ARG A 23 4.48 -8.58 13.06
C ARG A 23 4.56 -7.55 14.18
N SER A 24 5.72 -7.42 14.83
CA SER A 24 5.90 -6.41 15.87
C SER A 24 5.77 -4.98 15.32
N LEU A 25 6.25 -4.71 14.10
CA LEU A 25 6.05 -3.42 13.43
C LEU A 25 4.57 -3.19 13.09
N ALA A 26 3.84 -4.22 12.68
CA ALA A 26 2.41 -4.13 12.41
C ALA A 26 1.59 -3.84 13.68
N ASP A 27 1.93 -4.47 14.81
CA ASP A 27 1.30 -4.19 16.11
C ASP A 27 1.54 -2.73 16.52
N ILE A 28 2.78 -2.24 16.41
CA ILE A 28 3.11 -0.83 16.69
C ILE A 28 2.35 0.12 15.76
N LEU A 29 2.32 -0.16 14.44
CA LEU A 29 1.58 0.64 13.47
C LEU A 29 0.10 0.73 13.84
N ASN A 30 -0.47 -0.38 14.34
CA ASN A 30 -1.85 -0.44 14.78
C ASN A 30 -2.10 0.33 16.09
N ASP A 31 -1.22 0.21 17.09
CA ASP A 31 -1.34 0.90 18.39
C ASP A 31 -1.06 2.41 18.31
N THR A 32 -0.27 2.86 17.33
CA THR A 32 0.15 4.26 17.18
C THR A 32 -0.69 5.05 16.17
N ASP A 33 -1.67 4.41 15.53
CA ASP A 33 -2.49 5.00 14.45
C ASP A 33 -1.65 5.60 13.30
N LEU A 34 -0.42 5.12 13.12
CA LEU A 34 0.42 5.51 12.00
C LEU A 34 -0.09 4.84 10.73
N THR A 35 0.14 5.50 9.59
CA THR A 35 -0.21 4.95 8.28
C THR A 35 0.93 4.10 7.72
N GLU A 36 2.16 4.29 8.21
CA GLU A 36 3.37 3.63 7.71
C GLU A 36 4.51 3.65 8.74
N ILE A 37 5.31 2.58 8.77
CA ILE A 37 6.57 2.47 9.53
C ILE A 37 7.64 1.86 8.63
N GLU A 38 8.83 2.45 8.63
CA GLU A 38 10.00 1.97 7.89
C GLU A 38 11.21 1.80 8.82
N VAL A 39 11.93 0.68 8.67
CA VAL A 39 13.17 0.41 9.40
C VAL A 39 14.26 -0.06 8.45
N GLU A 40 15.46 0.51 8.62
CA GLU A 40 16.67 0.18 7.86
C GLU A 40 17.71 -0.44 8.80
N ARG A 41 18.31 -1.56 8.37
CA ARG A 41 19.41 -2.23 9.05
C ARG A 41 20.47 -2.62 8.03
N GLY A 42 21.48 -1.78 7.87
CA GLY A 42 22.51 -1.97 6.85
C GLY A 42 21.88 -1.95 5.46
N GLU A 43 21.93 -3.07 4.74
CA GLU A 43 21.36 -3.18 3.39
C GLU A 43 19.88 -3.63 3.38
N LEU A 44 19.31 -3.94 4.54
CA LEU A 44 17.94 -4.46 4.66
C LEU A 44 16.96 -3.34 5.03
N ARG A 45 15.96 -3.10 4.18
CA ARG A 45 14.87 -2.14 4.41
C ARG A 45 13.53 -2.85 4.48
N ILE A 46 12.79 -2.65 5.57
CA ILE A 46 11.44 -3.18 5.76
C ILE A 46 10.48 -2.00 5.90
N ARG A 47 9.43 -2.00 5.06
CA ARG A 47 8.36 -1.00 5.06
C ARG A 47 7.04 -1.70 5.31
N VAL A 48 6.32 -1.28 6.35
CA VAL A 48 4.98 -1.76 6.69
C VAL A 48 4.03 -0.58 6.55
N ALA A 49 3.01 -0.71 5.70
CA ALA A 49 2.05 0.35 5.44
C ALA A 49 0.62 -0.19 5.57
N ARG A 50 -0.28 0.65 6.09
CA ARG A 50 -1.71 0.39 6.10
C ARG A 50 -2.28 0.68 4.72
N GLU A 51 -3.04 -0.24 4.15
CA GLU A 51 -3.84 0.06 2.97
C GLU A 51 -4.99 0.97 3.40
N ILE A 52 -4.93 2.24 3.00
CA ILE A 52 -6.02 3.19 3.19
C ILE A 52 -6.73 3.30 1.86
N THR A 53 -7.85 2.59 1.73
CA THR A 53 -8.73 2.71 0.57
C THR A 53 -9.43 4.07 0.66
N MET A 54 -8.76 5.13 0.22
CA MET A 54 -9.38 6.43 0.02
C MET A 54 -10.34 6.29 -1.15
N ALA A 55 -11.65 6.28 -0.86
CA ALA A 55 -12.67 6.40 -1.90
C ALA A 55 -12.37 7.68 -2.70
N ALA A 56 -12.07 7.51 -3.99
CA ALA A 56 -11.80 8.63 -4.87
C ALA A 56 -12.96 9.63 -4.79
N PRO A 57 -12.69 10.94 -4.68
CA PRO A 57 -13.76 11.92 -4.59
C PRO A 57 -14.61 11.84 -5.85
N VAL A 58 -15.85 11.39 -5.70
CA VAL A 58 -16.84 11.34 -6.78
C VAL A 58 -17.07 12.78 -7.23
N GLN A 59 -16.45 13.14 -8.35
CA GLN A 59 -16.68 14.43 -9.01
C GLN A 59 -18.07 14.36 -9.65
N TYR A 60 -19.06 14.98 -9.03
CA TYR A 60 -20.35 15.20 -9.68
C TYR A 60 -20.13 16.18 -10.83
N ALA A 61 -20.20 15.68 -12.06
CA ALA A 61 -20.22 16.53 -13.25
C ALA A 61 -21.45 17.43 -13.22
N ALA A 62 -21.25 18.73 -13.33
CA ALA A 62 -22.35 19.69 -13.42
C ALA A 62 -23.21 19.36 -14.64
N ALA A 63 -24.53 19.28 -14.43
CA ALA A 63 -25.48 19.04 -15.50
C ALA A 63 -25.38 20.16 -16.56
N PRO A 64 -25.41 19.83 -17.87
CA PRO A 64 -25.32 20.83 -18.91
C PRO A 64 -26.50 21.81 -18.80
N ALA A 65 -26.19 23.10 -18.73
CA ALA A 65 -27.19 24.15 -18.71
C ALA A 65 -27.97 24.15 -20.03
N ALA A 66 -29.30 24.12 -19.93
CA ALA A 66 -30.18 24.20 -21.08
C ALA A 66 -29.96 25.54 -21.80
N ALA A 67 -29.67 25.48 -23.10
CA ALA A 67 -29.52 26.65 -23.94
C ALA A 67 -30.85 27.41 -24.02
N ALA A 68 -30.83 28.69 -23.65
CA ALA A 68 -31.98 29.57 -23.79
C ALA A 68 -32.26 29.83 -25.28
N HIS A 69 -33.47 29.52 -25.73
CA HIS A 69 -33.93 29.84 -27.08
C HIS A 69 -34.02 31.36 -27.26
N ALA A 70 -33.38 31.87 -28.32
CA ALA A 70 -33.47 33.27 -28.72
C ALA A 70 -34.87 33.59 -29.27
N PRO A 71 -35.43 34.79 -28.98
CA PRO A 71 -36.74 35.17 -29.47
C PRO A 71 -36.74 35.33 -30.99
N ALA A 72 -37.78 34.80 -31.65
CA ALA A 72 -37.97 34.92 -33.09
C ALA A 72 -38.36 36.36 -33.47
N PRO A 73 -37.88 36.88 -34.62
CA PRO A 73 -38.22 38.23 -35.07
C PRO A 73 -39.71 38.33 -35.45
N ALA A 74 -40.32 39.44 -35.06
CA ALA A 74 -41.71 39.76 -35.38
C ALA A 74 -41.84 40.20 -36.85
N PRO A 75 -42.86 39.72 -37.59
CA PRO A 75 -43.12 40.15 -38.96
C PRO A 75 -43.69 41.57 -39.00
N SER A 76 -43.43 42.24 -40.14
CA SER A 76 -43.75 43.64 -40.43
C SER A 76 -45.22 43.91 -40.72
#